data_AF-A0AAD4PN41-F1
#
_entry.id   AF-A0AAD4PN41-F1
#
_cell.length_a   1.000
_cell.length_b   1.000
_cell.length_c   1.000
_cell.angle_alpha   90.00
_cell.angle_beta   90.00
_cell.angle_gamma   90.00
#
_symmetry.space_group_name_H-M   'P 1'
#
loop_
_entity.id
_entity.type
_entity.pdbx_description
1 polymer ?
#
loop_
_entity_poly.entity_id
_entity_poly.type
_entity_poly.pdbx_seq_one_letter_code
_entity_poly.pdbx_strand_id
1 'polypeptide(L)'
;PISPCEQLKLDILQIADIVAREVLSQFAKLLQLVVDDAAQMDVTEAEKCHLAKFVNLIEVSKHMEELNVLEIFDEVEMILELEDESDESAALIEELLEKHGIEALEKHLDEIFQNFFMQLENHIELYFIRNEHRLSTSPLDVWLTKFTNEKSMESKAMIIEEIWDHLDC
;
A
#
# COMPACT_ATOMS: atom_id res chain seq x y z
N PRO A 1 9.94 29.57 3.42
CA PRO A 1 8.54 29.38 2.99
C PRO A 1 8.47 28.14 2.11
N ILE A 2 7.62 27.17 2.45
CA ILE A 2 7.41 25.96 1.66
C ILE A 2 6.55 26.35 0.45
N SER A 3 6.93 25.92 -0.75
CA SER A 3 6.15 26.13 -1.96
C SER A 3 4.87 25.28 -1.96
N PRO A 4 3.84 25.64 -2.73
CA PRO A 4 2.64 24.81 -2.86
C PRO A 4 2.92 23.38 -3.36
N CYS A 5 3.94 23.19 -4.21
CA CYS A 5 4.40 21.88 -4.70
C CYS A 5 4.98 21.04 -3.55
N GLU A 6 5.90 21.62 -2.78
CA GLU A 6 6.50 20.95 -1.62
C GLU A 6 5.45 20.66 -0.53
N GLN A 7 4.46 21.53 -0.34
CA GLN A 7 3.36 21.28 0.59
C GLN A 7 2.49 20.12 0.13
N LEU A 8 2.14 20.04 -1.16
CA LEU A 8 1.41 18.91 -1.72
C LEU A 8 2.19 17.61 -1.52
N LYS A 9 3.51 17.60 -1.80
CA LYS A 9 4.39 16.45 -1.57
C LYS A 9 4.34 15.97 -0.11
N LEU A 10 4.45 16.88 0.85
CA LEU A 10 4.41 16.55 2.28
C LEU A 10 3.05 16.01 2.71
N ASP A 11 1.96 16.64 2.24
CA ASP A 11 0.59 16.18 2.54
C ASP A 11 0.38 14.75 2.02
N ILE A 12 0.80 14.50 0.77
CA ILE A 12 0.72 13.19 0.14
C ILE A 12 1.51 12.13 0.92
N LEU A 13 2.77 12.41 1.24
CA LEU A 13 3.64 11.50 2.00
C LEU A 13 3.06 11.18 3.38
N GLN A 14 2.46 12.17 4.04
CA GLN A 14 1.86 11.98 5.36
C GLN A 14 0.64 11.05 5.29
N ILE A 15 -0.22 11.22 4.30
CA ILE A 15 -1.41 10.34 4.13
C ILE A 15 -0.95 8.94 3.74
N ALA A 16 -0.01 8.82 2.80
CA ALA A 16 0.53 7.54 2.36
C ALA A 16 1.20 6.78 3.53
N ASP A 17 1.97 7.45 4.39
CA ASP A 17 2.59 6.85 5.58
C ASP A 17 1.54 6.29 6.55
N ILE A 18 0.47 7.04 6.82
CA ILE A 18 -0.64 6.57 7.68
C ILE A 18 -1.29 5.31 7.10
N VAL A 19 -1.56 5.32 5.79
CA VAL A 19 -2.20 4.19 5.11
C VAL A 19 -1.28 2.97 5.07
N ALA A 20 -0.02 3.15 4.68
CA ALA A 20 0.95 2.06 4.60
C ALA A 20 1.15 1.37 5.96
N ARG A 21 1.23 2.14 7.05
CA ARG A 21 1.29 1.61 8.42
C ARG A 21 0.04 0.84 8.81
N GLU A 22 -1.13 1.35 8.48
CA GLU A 22 -2.39 0.68 8.78
C GLU A 22 -2.50 -0.65 8.02
N VAL A 23 -2.21 -0.64 6.71
CA VAL A 23 -2.20 -1.82 5.84
C VAL A 23 -1.23 -2.88 6.39
N LEU A 24 0.03 -2.49 6.65
CA LEU A 24 1.05 -3.39 7.18
C LEU A 24 0.66 -4.00 8.53
N SER A 25 0.13 -3.17 9.44
CA SER A 25 -0.38 -3.60 10.75
C SER A 25 -1.50 -4.63 10.63
N GLN A 26 -2.43 -4.44 9.69
CA GLN A 26 -3.53 -5.38 9.51
C GLN A 26 -3.09 -6.69 8.86
N PHE A 27 -2.23 -6.63 7.83
CA PHE A 27 -1.62 -7.82 7.26
C PHE A 27 -0.84 -8.61 8.32
N ALA A 28 0.03 -7.96 9.09
CA ALA A 28 0.81 -8.63 10.13
C ALA A 28 -0.06 -9.34 11.17
N LYS A 29 -1.20 -8.74 11.55
CA LYS A 29 -2.16 -9.40 12.47
C LYS A 29 -2.76 -10.66 11.87
N LEU A 30 -3.20 -10.63 10.61
CA LEU A 30 -3.73 -11.80 9.93
C LEU A 30 -2.66 -12.89 9.79
N LEU A 31 -1.48 -12.51 9.31
CA LEU A 31 -0.37 -13.44 9.09
C LEU A 31 0.13 -14.07 10.40
N GLN A 32 0.10 -13.34 11.52
CA GLN A 32 0.44 -13.91 12.82
C GLN A 32 -0.52 -15.05 13.19
N LEU A 33 -1.82 -14.92 12.91
CA LEU A 33 -2.79 -15.98 13.15
C LEU A 33 -2.50 -17.21 12.27
N VAL A 34 -2.20 -16.99 10.99
CA VAL A 34 -1.81 -18.05 10.05
C VAL A 34 -0.57 -18.80 10.54
N VAL A 35 0.47 -18.07 10.95
CA VAL A 35 1.72 -18.64 11.48
C VAL A 35 1.48 -19.41 12.77
N ASP A 36 0.67 -18.88 13.69
CA ASP A 36 0.36 -19.51 14.98
C ASP A 36 -0.41 -20.83 14.82
N ASP A 37 -1.34 -20.89 13.85
CA ASP A 37 -2.08 -22.11 13.53
C ASP A 37 -1.20 -23.12 12.78
N ALA A 38 -0.43 -22.67 11.78
CA ALA A 38 0.47 -23.53 11.02
C ALA A 38 1.55 -24.18 11.89
N ALA A 39 2.01 -23.50 12.95
CA ALA A 39 2.98 -24.04 13.91
C ALA A 39 2.47 -25.29 14.67
N GLN A 40 1.16 -25.54 14.66
CA GLN A 40 0.52 -26.70 15.30
C GLN A 40 0.21 -27.82 14.31
N MET A 41 0.56 -27.64 13.03
CA MET A 41 0.24 -28.54 11.92
C MET A 41 1.51 -29.22 11.39
N ASP A 42 1.34 -30.31 10.65
CA ASP A 42 2.43 -30.97 9.93
C ASP A 42 2.60 -30.28 8.57
N VAL A 43 3.49 -29.28 8.52
CA VAL A 43 3.74 -28.46 7.34
C VAL A 43 4.94 -28.96 6.52
N THR A 44 4.81 -28.91 5.19
CA THR A 44 5.84 -29.21 4.21
C THR A 44 6.98 -28.16 4.24
N GLU A 45 8.13 -28.49 3.65
CA GLU A 45 9.25 -27.53 3.55
C GLU A 45 8.90 -26.30 2.67
N ALA A 46 8.05 -26.49 1.66
CA ALA A 46 7.58 -25.41 0.81
C ALA A 46 6.64 -24.46 1.58
N GLU A 47 5.72 -25.00 2.38
CA GLU A 47 4.87 -24.20 3.29
C GLU A 47 5.71 -23.45 4.33
N LYS A 48 6.76 -24.08 4.89
CA LYS A 48 7.70 -23.40 5.80
C LYS A 48 8.40 -22.21 5.14
N CYS A 49 8.73 -22.31 3.86
CA CYS A 49 9.32 -21.20 3.10
C CYS A 49 8.34 -20.01 3.03
N HIS A 50 7.06 -20.27 2.74
CA HIS A 50 6.02 -19.24 2.73
C HIS A 50 5.80 -18.63 4.12
N LEU A 51 5.70 -19.47 5.15
CA LEU A 51 5.53 -19.01 6.53
C LEU A 51 6.74 -18.18 7.01
N ALA A 52 7.95 -18.48 6.56
CA ALA A 52 9.12 -17.67 6.89
C ALA A 52 9.02 -16.24 6.32
N LYS A 53 8.40 -16.07 5.14
CA LYS A 53 8.13 -14.75 4.55
C LYS A 53 7.09 -14.00 5.37
N PHE A 54 6.04 -14.67 5.83
CA PHE A 54 5.05 -14.09 6.74
C PHE A 54 5.68 -13.64 8.05
N VAL A 55 6.55 -14.46 8.64
CA VAL A 55 7.32 -14.11 9.83
C VAL A 55 8.19 -12.87 9.60
N ASN A 56 8.81 -12.76 8.42
CA ASN A 56 9.58 -11.56 8.06
C ASN A 56 8.68 -10.31 8.07
N LEU A 57 7.51 -10.35 7.42
CA LEU A 57 6.59 -9.19 7.38
C LEU A 57 6.09 -8.80 8.78
N ILE A 58 5.78 -9.80 9.60
CA ILE A 58 5.40 -9.59 10.99
C ILE A 58 6.53 -8.89 11.75
N GLU A 59 7.79 -9.29 11.53
CA GLU A 59 8.92 -8.64 12.19
C GLU A 59 9.13 -7.22 11.68
N VAL A 60 9.05 -6.98 10.37
CA VAL A 60 9.09 -5.64 9.76
C VAL A 60 8.01 -4.74 10.37
N SER A 61 6.78 -5.25 10.55
CA SER A 61 5.68 -4.48 11.15
C SER A 61 5.95 -4.02 12.59
N LYS A 62 6.79 -4.72 13.35
CA LYS A 62 7.17 -4.32 14.72
C LYS A 62 8.14 -3.15 14.74
N HIS A 63 8.91 -2.98 13.67
CA HIS A 63 9.88 -1.90 13.49
C HIS A 63 9.38 -0.85 12.49
N MET A 64 8.08 -0.81 12.20
CA MET A 64 7.51 0.08 11.19
C MET A 64 7.80 1.56 11.45
N GLU A 65 8.00 1.97 12.71
CA GLU A 65 8.36 3.36 13.07
C GLU A 65 9.71 3.81 12.49
N GLU A 66 10.57 2.86 12.12
CA GLU A 66 11.89 3.11 11.55
C GLU A 66 11.88 3.17 10.01
N LEU A 67 10.79 2.71 9.39
CA LEU A 67 10.63 2.64 7.95
C LEU A 67 9.96 3.90 7.41
N ASN A 68 10.46 4.38 6.26
CA ASN A 68 9.75 5.35 5.45
C ASN A 68 8.66 4.66 4.60
N VAL A 69 7.72 5.45 4.09
CA VAL A 69 6.57 4.91 3.35
C VAL A 69 6.95 4.07 2.11
N LEU A 70 8.02 4.44 1.40
CA LEU A 70 8.47 3.69 0.23
C LEU A 70 9.06 2.34 0.64
N GLU A 71 9.85 2.31 1.71
CA GLU A 71 10.37 1.05 2.28
C GLU A 71 9.23 0.13 2.74
N ILE A 72 8.13 0.69 3.26
CA ILE A 72 6.95 -0.13 3.62
C ILE A 72 6.29 -0.72 2.37
N PHE A 73 6.17 0.05 1.28
CA PHE A 73 5.58 -0.46 0.04
C PHE A 73 6.46 -1.54 -0.61
N ASP A 74 7.78 -1.35 -0.67
CA ASP A 74 8.73 -2.34 -1.20
C ASP A 74 8.63 -3.67 -0.44
N GLU A 75 8.54 -3.63 0.89
CA GLU A 75 8.40 -4.83 1.73
C GLU A 75 7.05 -5.54 1.54
N VAL A 76 5.97 -4.80 1.28
CA VAL A 76 4.65 -5.36 0.98
C VAL A 76 4.64 -5.98 -0.42
N GLU A 77 5.19 -5.29 -1.43
CA GLU A 77 5.25 -5.75 -2.82
C GLU A 77 6.05 -7.06 -2.95
N MET A 78 7.27 -7.11 -2.38
CA MET A 78 8.13 -8.31 -2.39
C MET A 78 7.42 -9.56 -1.84
N ILE A 79 6.40 -9.39 -1.00
CA ILE A 79 5.64 -10.47 -0.37
C ILE A 79 4.30 -10.74 -1.07
N LEU A 80 3.75 -9.78 -1.83
CA LEU A 80 2.57 -10.00 -2.68
C LEU A 80 2.94 -10.62 -4.03
N GLU A 81 4.16 -10.41 -4.52
CA GLU A 81 4.70 -11.01 -5.77
C GLU A 81 4.98 -12.54 -5.69
N LEU A 82 4.36 -13.24 -4.73
CA LEU A 82 4.57 -14.67 -4.48
C LEU A 82 3.84 -15.61 -5.44
N GLU A 83 3.24 -15.10 -6.51
CA GLU A 83 2.44 -15.88 -7.46
C GLU A 83 3.24 -16.83 -8.37
N ASP A 84 4.58 -16.80 -8.37
CA ASP A 84 5.37 -17.51 -9.38
C ASP A 84 5.87 -18.93 -9.01
N GLU A 85 5.52 -19.47 -7.83
CA GLU A 85 5.84 -20.86 -7.47
C GLU A 85 4.60 -21.76 -7.43
N SER A 86 4.28 -22.35 -8.58
CA SER A 86 3.32 -23.45 -8.67
C SER A 86 3.77 -24.65 -7.82
N ASP A 87 2.96 -25.10 -6.87
CA ASP A 87 2.74 -26.50 -6.49
C ASP A 87 2.02 -26.52 -5.13
N GLU A 88 1.18 -27.54 -4.93
CA GLU A 88 0.38 -27.98 -3.75
C GLU A 88 0.63 -27.36 -2.34
N SER A 89 1.81 -26.83 -2.06
CA SER A 89 2.20 -26.04 -0.88
C SER A 89 1.39 -24.75 -0.62
N ALA A 90 0.69 -24.22 -1.63
CA ALA A 90 -0.18 -23.06 -1.44
C ALA A 90 -1.52 -23.41 -0.76
N ALA A 91 -2.00 -24.66 -0.88
CA ALA A 91 -3.36 -25.03 -0.50
C ALA A 91 -3.63 -24.89 1.01
N LEU A 92 -2.67 -25.30 1.87
CA LEU A 92 -2.81 -25.13 3.32
C LEU A 92 -2.75 -23.65 3.72
N ILE A 93 -1.85 -22.89 3.11
CA ILE A 93 -1.69 -21.46 3.39
C ILE A 93 -2.94 -20.69 2.98
N GLU A 94 -3.50 -21.01 1.81
CA GLU A 94 -4.78 -20.48 1.31
C GLU A 94 -5.93 -20.82 2.26
N GLU A 95 -6.06 -22.08 2.70
CA GLU A 95 -7.09 -22.49 3.67
C GLU A 95 -6.98 -21.70 4.98
N LEU A 96 -5.76 -21.48 5.48
CA LEU A 96 -5.53 -20.71 6.71
C LEU A 96 -5.86 -19.23 6.52
N LEU A 97 -5.50 -18.64 5.39
CA LEU A 97 -5.85 -17.24 5.06
C LEU A 97 -7.37 -17.05 4.96
N GLU A 98 -8.07 -17.96 4.27
CA GLU A 98 -9.53 -17.98 4.18
C GLU A 98 -10.17 -18.11 5.58
N LYS A 99 -9.69 -19.07 6.38
CA LYS A 99 -10.17 -19.31 7.75
C LYS A 99 -10.05 -18.07 8.63
N HIS A 100 -8.95 -17.31 8.51
CA HIS A 100 -8.72 -16.10 9.29
C HIS A 100 -9.35 -14.84 8.68
N GLY A 101 -10.02 -14.96 7.54
CA GLY A 101 -10.85 -13.92 6.95
C GLY A 101 -10.08 -12.95 6.06
N ILE A 102 -9.19 -13.45 5.21
CA ILE A 102 -8.50 -12.64 4.18
C ILE A 102 -9.49 -11.81 3.34
N GLU A 103 -10.64 -12.38 2.93
CA GLU A 103 -11.67 -11.64 2.19
C GLU A 103 -12.21 -10.41 2.95
N ALA A 104 -12.33 -10.52 4.27
CA ALA A 104 -12.79 -9.41 5.10
C ALA A 104 -11.70 -8.33 5.24
N LEU A 105 -10.43 -8.75 5.28
CA LEU A 105 -9.29 -7.83 5.24
C LEU A 105 -9.25 -7.11 3.89
N GLU A 106 -9.31 -7.82 2.77
CA GLU A 106 -9.30 -7.24 1.41
C GLU A 106 -10.40 -6.18 1.24
N LYS A 107 -11.63 -6.50 1.65
CA LYS A 107 -12.73 -5.53 1.61
C LYS A 107 -12.46 -4.29 2.47
N HIS A 108 -11.83 -4.47 3.62
CA HIS A 108 -11.48 -3.35 4.47
C HIS A 108 -10.33 -2.51 3.90
N LEU A 109 -9.35 -3.14 3.25
CA LEU A 109 -8.29 -2.47 2.51
C LEU A 109 -8.86 -1.65 1.36
N ASP A 110 -9.86 -2.16 0.63
CA ASP A 110 -10.58 -1.39 -0.38
C ASP A 110 -11.19 -0.10 0.20
N GLU A 111 -11.81 -0.18 1.37
CA GLU A 111 -12.37 1.01 2.05
C GLU A 111 -11.27 2.00 2.46
N ILE A 112 -10.12 1.51 2.93
CA ILE A 112 -8.95 2.33 3.26
C ILE A 112 -8.42 3.03 2.00
N PHE A 113 -8.22 2.31 0.89
CA PHE A 113 -7.71 2.88 -0.35
C PHE A 113 -8.69 3.87 -0.98
N GLN A 114 -10.00 3.61 -0.93
CA GLN A 114 -11.00 4.59 -1.37
C GLN A 114 -10.89 5.90 -0.58
N ASN A 115 -10.76 5.80 0.74
CA ASN A 115 -10.62 6.96 1.60
C ASN A 115 -9.28 7.68 1.35
N PHE A 116 -8.20 6.94 1.10
CA PHE A 116 -6.90 7.49 0.70
C PHE A 116 -7.01 8.34 -0.57
N PHE A 117 -7.56 7.78 -1.65
CA PHE A 117 -7.69 8.50 -2.92
C PHE A 117 -8.59 9.73 -2.78
N MET A 118 -9.68 9.64 -2.01
CA MET A 118 -10.55 10.78 -1.74
C MET A 118 -9.82 11.90 -0.99
N GLN A 119 -9.02 11.58 0.03
CA GLN A 119 -8.21 12.57 0.73
C GLN A 119 -7.18 13.20 -0.21
N LEU A 120 -6.52 12.40 -1.02
CA LEU A 120 -5.56 12.87 -2.00
C LEU A 120 -6.19 13.86 -3.00
N GLU A 121 -7.38 13.55 -3.53
CA GLU A 121 -8.13 14.47 -4.39
C GLU A 121 -8.39 15.82 -3.71
N ASN A 122 -8.78 15.82 -2.43
CA ASN A 122 -9.00 17.06 -1.68
C ASN A 122 -7.71 17.89 -1.56
N HIS A 123 -6.55 17.26 -1.31
CA HIS A 123 -5.27 17.96 -1.24
C HIS A 123 -4.83 18.52 -2.61
N ILE A 124 -5.11 17.79 -3.70
CA ILE A 124 -4.87 18.23 -5.07
C ILE A 124 -5.77 19.43 -5.42
N GLU A 125 -7.04 19.40 -5.03
CA GLU A 125 -7.96 20.53 -5.23
C GLU A 125 -7.47 21.77 -4.48
N LEU A 126 -7.02 21.62 -3.23
CA LEU A 126 -6.41 22.71 -2.47
C LEU A 126 -5.14 23.25 -3.13
N TYR A 127 -4.32 22.38 -3.73
CA TYR A 127 -3.17 22.80 -4.52
C TYR A 127 -3.61 23.65 -5.71
N PHE A 128 -4.64 23.25 -6.47
CA PHE A 128 -5.14 24.04 -7.60
C PHE A 128 -5.71 25.39 -7.17
N ILE A 129 -6.50 25.46 -6.10
CA ILE A 129 -7.04 26.72 -5.55
C ILE A 129 -5.91 27.67 -5.14
N ARG A 130 -4.86 27.14 -4.49
CA ARG A 130 -3.70 27.95 -4.08
C ARG A 130 -2.85 28.43 -5.26
N ASN A 131 -2.93 27.74 -6.40
CA ASN A 131 -2.20 28.02 -7.62
C ASN A 131 -3.09 28.59 -8.75
N GLU A 132 -4.28 29.11 -8.45
CA GLU A 132 -5.28 29.56 -9.45
C GLU A 132 -4.75 30.63 -10.45
N HIS A 133 -3.62 31.28 -10.13
CA HIS A 133 -2.92 32.22 -11.02
C HIS A 133 -1.77 31.60 -11.84
N ARG A 134 -1.56 30.29 -11.73
CA ARG A 134 -0.48 29.50 -12.35
C ARG A 134 -0.99 28.14 -12.83
N LEU A 135 -2.14 28.08 -13.49
CA LEU A 135 -2.47 26.94 -14.35
C LEU A 135 -1.46 26.93 -15.50
N SER A 136 -0.30 26.38 -15.19
CA SER A 136 0.80 26.22 -16.10
C SER A 136 0.53 24.96 -16.92
N THR A 137 1.07 24.89 -18.12
CA THR A 137 1.11 23.64 -18.89
C THR A 137 2.12 22.65 -18.28
N SER A 138 2.32 22.66 -16.95
CA SER A 138 3.30 21.79 -16.30
C SER A 138 2.84 20.34 -16.41
N PRO A 139 3.78 19.40 -16.58
CA PRO A 139 3.48 17.98 -16.51
C PRO A 139 2.73 17.59 -15.23
N LEU A 140 3.09 18.20 -14.09
CA LEU A 140 2.42 17.97 -12.81
C LEU A 140 0.94 18.34 -12.84
N ASP A 141 0.58 19.53 -13.34
CA ASP A 141 -0.82 19.96 -13.41
C ASP A 141 -1.64 19.04 -14.33
N VAL A 142 -1.03 18.51 -15.40
CA VAL A 142 -1.64 17.51 -16.30
C VAL A 142 -1.86 16.18 -15.59
N TRP A 143 -0.87 15.67 -14.87
CA TRP A 143 -0.98 14.42 -14.12
C TRP A 143 -2.00 14.51 -12.98
N LEU A 144 -1.99 15.61 -12.23
CA LEU A 144 -2.97 15.87 -11.17
C LEU A 144 -4.39 15.96 -11.73
N THR A 145 -4.57 16.59 -12.90
CA THR A 145 -5.88 16.63 -13.58
C THR A 145 -6.30 15.25 -14.08
N LYS A 146 -5.37 14.43 -14.60
CA LYS A 146 -5.64 13.04 -15.00
C LYS A 146 -6.09 12.22 -13.78
N PHE A 147 -5.38 12.35 -12.66
CA PHE A 147 -5.69 11.69 -11.41
C PHE A 147 -7.10 12.00 -10.90
N THR A 148 -7.49 13.28 -10.83
CA THR A 148 -8.82 13.68 -10.33
C THR A 148 -9.98 13.26 -11.24
N ASN A 149 -9.72 13.02 -12.53
CA ASN A 149 -10.74 12.58 -13.48
C ASN A 149 -10.84 11.05 -13.59
N GLU A 150 -9.83 10.32 -13.10
CA GLU A 150 -9.82 8.86 -13.09
C GLU A 150 -10.76 8.33 -12.01
N LYS A 151 -11.49 7.26 -12.33
CA LYS A 151 -12.44 6.58 -11.41
C LYS A 151 -11.92 5.23 -10.94
N SER A 152 -11.05 4.59 -11.72
CA SER A 152 -10.42 3.33 -11.35
C SER A 152 -9.36 3.58 -10.27
N MET A 153 -9.44 2.85 -9.15
CA MET A 153 -8.44 2.91 -8.09
C MET A 153 -7.07 2.40 -8.57
N GLU A 154 -7.06 1.33 -9.34
CA GLU A 154 -5.84 0.76 -9.95
C GLU A 154 -5.16 1.79 -10.86
N SER A 155 -5.94 2.43 -11.74
CA SER A 155 -5.38 3.46 -12.63
C SER A 155 -4.95 4.70 -11.86
N LYS A 156 -5.63 5.05 -10.76
CA LYS A 156 -5.18 6.11 -9.85
C LYS A 156 -3.85 5.77 -9.19
N ALA A 157 -3.64 4.53 -8.75
CA ALA A 157 -2.37 4.08 -8.17
C ALA A 157 -1.22 4.23 -9.18
N MET A 158 -1.40 3.77 -10.42
CA MET A 158 -0.41 3.94 -11.48
C MET A 158 -0.09 5.43 -11.77
N ILE A 159 -1.11 6.30 -11.75
CA ILE A 159 -0.87 7.75 -11.93
C ILE A 159 -0.10 8.33 -10.74
N ILE A 160 -0.34 7.84 -9.53
CA ILE A 160 0.40 8.26 -8.33
C ILE A 160 1.89 7.87 -8.45
N GLU A 161 2.19 6.65 -8.89
CA GLU A 161 3.57 6.22 -9.14
C GLU A 161 4.23 7.10 -10.20
N GLU A 162 3.55 7.37 -11.33
CA GLU A 162 4.01 8.32 -12.35
C GLU A 162 4.31 9.69 -11.73
N ILE A 163 3.43 10.19 -10.87
CA ILE A 163 3.58 11.46 -10.16
C ILE A 163 4.81 11.41 -9.25
N TRP A 164 5.00 10.34 -8.47
CA TRP A 164 6.11 10.18 -7.52
C TRP A 164 7.47 10.14 -8.20
N ASP A 165 7.59 9.38 -9.28
CA ASP A 165 8.82 9.22 -10.07
C ASP A 165 9.28 10.53 -10.71
N HIS A 166 8.36 11.48 -10.90
CA HIS A 166 8.60 12.74 -11.58
C HIS A 166 8.37 13.96 -10.69
N LEU A 167 8.14 13.77 -9.38
CA LEU A 167 7.93 14.87 -8.42
C LEU A 167 9.25 15.49 -7.95
N ASP A 168 9.99 16.03 -8.92
CA ASP A 168 11.08 16.98 -8.65
C ASP A 168 10.48 18.37 -8.43
N CYS A 169 10.02 18.60 -7.19
CA CYS A 169 10.07 19.92 -6.56
C CYS A 169 11.44 20.02 -5.84
#